data_AF-A0A8X6NUG3-F1
#
_entry.id   AF-A0A8X6NUG3-F1
#
_cell.length_a   1.000
_cell.length_b   1.000
_cell.length_c   1.000
_cell.angle_alpha   90.00
_cell.angle_beta   90.00
_cell.angle_gamma   90.00
#
_symmetry.space_group_name_H-M   'P 1'
#
loop_
_entity.id
_entity.type
_entity.pdbx_description
1 polymer ?
#
loop_
_entity_poly.entity_id
_entity_poly.type
_entity_poly.pdbx_seq_one_letter_code
_entity_poly.pdbx_strand_id
1 'polypeptide(L)'
;KPLPSVTWWRESVLLDDTYTVTPHGVVRNELEILSLKRHDLMAVFTCQASNNNFSQPALAAVTVDMNCKYSLYSMNEHLVPLRYKCPINSTGDYLRLDGGIVLFECRLVFIELWGLHSPF
;
A
#
# COMPACT_ATOMS: atom_id res chain seq x y z
N LYS A 1 0.95 11.66 -28.50
CA LYS A 1 1.72 11.21 -27.32
C LYS A 1 0.71 10.65 -26.32
N PRO A 2 0.74 9.35 -25.98
CA PRO A 2 -0.22 8.79 -25.02
C PRO A 2 0.02 9.40 -23.64
N LEU A 3 -1.03 9.47 -22.83
CA LEU A 3 -0.98 10.01 -21.48
C LEU A 3 -0.25 9.01 -20.57
N PRO A 4 0.64 9.48 -19.68
CA PRO A 4 1.21 8.61 -18.66
C PRO A 4 0.12 8.19 -17.67
N SER A 5 0.24 6.98 -17.12
CA SER A 5 -0.65 6.45 -16.09
C SER A 5 0.11 5.74 -14.98
N VAL A 6 -0.49 5.74 -13.79
CA VAL A 6 -0.05 4.96 -12.63
C VAL A 6 -1.24 4.21 -12.10
N THR A 7 -1.06 2.90 -11.92
CA THR A 7 -2.12 1.98 -11.51
C THR A 7 -1.64 1.07 -10.40
N TRP A 8 -2.53 0.63 -9.52
CA TRP A 8 -2.24 -0.34 -8.48
C TRP A 8 -2.90 -1.68 -8.74
N TRP A 9 -2.16 -2.73 -8.43
CA TRP A 9 -2.54 -4.11 -8.63
C TRP A 9 -2.28 -4.92 -7.38
N ARG A 10 -3.12 -5.91 -7.14
CA ARG A 10 -2.82 -7.02 -6.24
C ARG A 10 -2.92 -8.29 -7.06
N GLU A 11 -1.80 -8.99 -7.18
CA GLU A 11 -1.67 -10.13 -8.10
C GLU A 11 -2.03 -9.70 -9.53
N SER A 12 -3.16 -10.16 -10.07
CA SER A 12 -3.68 -9.80 -11.40
C SER A 12 -4.92 -8.90 -11.35
N VAL A 13 -5.32 -8.43 -10.17
CA VAL A 13 -6.52 -7.62 -9.95
C VAL A 13 -6.15 -6.15 -9.88
N LEU A 14 -6.74 -5.34 -10.77
CA LEU A 14 -6.64 -3.88 -10.72
C LEU A 14 -7.40 -3.37 -9.49
N LEU A 15 -6.72 -2.61 -8.65
CA LEU A 15 -7.28 -2.01 -7.43
C LEU A 15 -7.64 -0.54 -7.64
N ASP A 16 -6.77 0.19 -8.34
CA ASP A 16 -6.97 1.61 -8.62
C ASP A 16 -6.24 2.01 -9.91
N ASP A 17 -6.94 2.70 -10.80
CA ASP A 17 -6.41 3.31 -12.02
C ASP A 17 -6.55 4.83 -12.06
N THR A 18 -6.98 5.44 -10.95
CA THR A 18 -7.09 6.89 -10.80
C THR A 18 -5.77 7.48 -10.36
N TYR A 19 -5.36 8.58 -10.98
CA TYR A 19 -4.09 9.22 -10.65
C TYR A 19 -4.20 10.72 -10.81
N THR A 20 -3.31 11.42 -10.12
CA THR A 20 -3.19 12.86 -10.16
C THR A 20 -1.88 13.26 -10.84
N VAL A 21 -1.87 14.41 -11.48
CA VAL A 21 -0.65 15.04 -11.97
C VAL A 21 -0.38 16.23 -11.08
N THR A 22 0.72 16.20 -10.35
CA THR A 22 1.11 17.31 -9.48
C THR A 22 1.51 18.54 -10.32
N PRO A 23 1.52 19.74 -9.74
CA PRO A 23 1.97 20.96 -10.45
C PRO A 23 3.39 20.86 -11.02
N HIS A 24 4.21 19.94 -10.51
CA HIS A 24 5.57 19.68 -10.98
C HIS A 24 5.65 18.62 -12.09
N GLY A 25 4.52 18.12 -12.59
CA GLY A 25 4.45 17.11 -13.65
C GLY A 25 4.72 15.68 -13.16
N VAL A 26 4.67 15.44 -11.84
CA VAL A 26 4.76 14.09 -11.25
C VAL A 26 3.41 13.42 -11.37
N VAL A 27 3.36 12.19 -11.87
CA VAL A 27 2.12 11.40 -11.90
C VAL A 27 2.08 10.55 -10.63
N ARG A 28 1.08 10.77 -9.79
CA ARG A 28 0.96 10.16 -8.47
C ARG A 28 -0.34 9.38 -8.33
N ASN A 29 -0.22 8.18 -7.80
CA ASN A 29 -1.36 7.40 -7.36
C ASN A 29 -1.15 7.02 -5.88
N GLU A 30 -2.13 7.35 -5.05
CA GLU A 30 -2.20 6.94 -3.65
C GLU A 30 -3.27 5.87 -3.48
N LEU A 31 -2.85 4.64 -3.18
CA LEU A 31 -3.79 3.57 -2.88
C LEU A 31 -4.16 3.62 -1.40
N GLU A 32 -5.43 3.90 -1.13
CA GLU A 32 -5.98 3.85 0.22
C GLU A 32 -6.51 2.46 0.54
N ILE A 33 -5.94 1.81 1.56
CA ILE A 33 -6.46 0.54 2.10
C ILE A 33 -7.19 0.81 3.42
N LEU A 34 -8.51 0.66 3.38
CA LEU A 34 -9.41 0.96 4.50
C LEU A 34 -9.25 0.02 5.70
N SER A 35 -8.99 -1.27 5.46
CA SER A 35 -8.84 -2.26 6.53
C SER A 35 -8.03 -3.45 6.04
N LEU A 36 -6.85 -3.63 6.63
CA LEU A 36 -6.10 -4.88 6.47
C LEU A 36 -6.67 -5.97 7.37
N LYS A 37 -6.70 -7.19 6.86
CA LYS A 37 -7.05 -8.40 7.61
C LYS A 37 -5.82 -9.27 7.81
N ARG A 38 -5.89 -10.24 8.74
CA ARG A 38 -4.79 -11.20 8.99
C ARG A 38 -4.28 -11.90 7.73
N HIS A 39 -5.18 -12.21 6.79
CA HIS A 39 -4.83 -12.86 5.53
C HIS A 39 -4.08 -11.95 4.54
N ASP A 40 -3.98 -10.65 4.81
CA ASP A 40 -3.19 -9.72 4.00
C ASP A 40 -1.72 -9.67 4.45
N LEU A 41 -1.30 -10.55 5.37
CA LEU A 41 0.09 -10.66 5.79
C LEU A 41 0.94 -11.10 4.60
N MET A 42 2.02 -10.38 4.34
CA MET A 42 2.87 -10.54 3.15
C MET A 42 2.12 -10.29 1.83
N ALA A 43 0.93 -9.65 1.86
CA ALA A 43 0.28 -9.23 0.62
C ALA A 43 1.19 -8.24 -0.13
N VAL A 44 1.28 -8.43 -1.45
CA VAL A 44 2.09 -7.60 -2.33
C VAL A 44 1.17 -6.71 -3.17
N PHE A 45 1.33 -5.41 -3.02
CA PHE A 45 0.68 -4.40 -3.83
C PHE A 45 1.68 -3.90 -4.86
N THR A 46 1.34 -4.01 -6.14
CA THR A 46 2.22 -3.64 -7.25
C THR A 46 1.72 -2.34 -7.87
N CYS A 47 2.57 -1.32 -7.86
CA CYS A 47 2.36 -0.10 -8.60
C CYS A 47 2.97 -0.24 -9.99
N GLN A 48 2.18 0.05 -11.02
CA GLN A 48 2.57 -0.03 -12.42
C GLN A 48 2.50 1.36 -13.07
N ALA A 49 3.64 1.86 -13.50
CA ALA A 49 3.79 3.13 -14.20
C ALA A 49 4.00 2.90 -15.70
N SER A 50 3.17 3.53 -16.53
CA SER A 50 3.25 3.45 -17.99
C SER A 50 3.36 4.84 -18.60
N ASN A 51 4.33 5.04 -19.50
CA ASN A 51 4.48 6.29 -20.26
C ASN A 51 3.84 6.17 -21.66
N ASN A 52 3.61 4.94 -22.14
CA ASN A 52 2.99 4.63 -23.42
C ASN A 52 2.68 3.12 -23.51
N ASN A 53 1.94 2.70 -24.54
CA ASN A 53 1.61 1.29 -24.81
C ASN A 53 2.73 0.49 -25.52
N PHE A 54 3.92 1.08 -25.71
CA PHE A 54 5.02 0.49 -26.50
C PHE A 54 6.20 0.02 -25.64
N SER A 55 6.52 0.75 -24.57
CA SER A 55 7.55 0.38 -23.61
C SER A 55 6.95 -0.49 -22.51
N GLN A 56 7.75 -1.42 -21.98
CA GLN A 56 7.36 -2.12 -20.77
C GLN A 56 7.12 -1.13 -19.63
N PRO A 57 6.07 -1.32 -18.85
CA PRO A 57 5.78 -0.47 -17.70
C PRO A 57 6.83 -0.69 -16.60
N ALA A 58 7.11 0.36 -15.84
CA ALA A 58 7.90 0.23 -14.61
C ALA A 58 7.03 -0.32 -13.48
N LEU A 59 7.61 -1.20 -12.66
CA LEU A 59 6.94 -1.87 -11.55
C LEU A 59 7.66 -1.60 -10.24
N ALA A 60 6.90 -1.20 -9.22
CA ALA A 60 7.33 -1.17 -7.82
C ALA A 60 6.36 -2.01 -7.01
N ALA A 61 6.86 -2.62 -5.95
CA ALA A 61 6.06 -3.46 -5.08
C ALA A 61 6.19 -2.99 -3.64
N VAL A 62 5.06 -2.94 -2.94
CA VAL A 62 4.96 -2.74 -1.51
C VAL A 62 4.49 -4.05 -0.89
N THR A 63 5.30 -4.61 0.01
CA THR A 63 4.92 -5.80 0.78
C THR A 63 4.39 -5.37 2.15
N VAL A 64 3.23 -5.90 2.53
CA VAL A 64 2.62 -5.61 3.83
C VAL A 64 3.18 -6.57 4.89
N ASP A 65 3.92 -6.02 5.85
CA ASP A 65 4.33 -6.74 7.07
C ASP A 65 3.48 -6.26 8.26
N MET A 66 2.76 -7.20 8.88
CA MET A 66 1.92 -6.96 10.06
C MET A 66 2.49 -7.71 11.26
N ASN A 67 3.61 -7.24 11.79
CA ASN A 67 4.18 -7.77 13.02
C ASN A 67 3.40 -7.27 14.25
N CYS A 68 2.23 -7.86 14.50
CA CYS A 68 1.32 -7.49 15.57
C CYS A 68 1.85 -7.93 16.94
N LYS A 69 2.19 -6.96 17.81
CA LYS A 69 2.49 -7.25 19.21
C LYS A 69 1.19 -7.25 20.01
N TYR A 70 0.98 -8.30 20.79
CA TYR A 70 -0.08 -8.36 21.80
C TYR A 70 0.48 -7.88 23.14
N SER A 71 -0.24 -6.97 23.81
CA SER A 71 0.07 -6.59 25.19
C SER A 71 -0.84 -7.39 26.11
N LEU A 72 -0.28 -8.30 26.90
CA LEU A 72 -1.04 -8.98 27.94
C LEU A 72 -1.13 -8.06 29.15
N TYR A 73 -2.32 -7.99 29.76
CA TYR A 73 -2.50 -7.44 31.09
C TYR A 73 -3.12 -8.52 31.98
N SER A 74 -2.78 -8.48 33.27
CA SER A 74 -3.42 -9.32 34.28
C SER A 74 -4.69 -8.61 34.75
N MET A 75 -5.85 -9.24 34.55
CA MET A 75 -7.05 -8.93 35.34
C MET A 75 -7.40 -10.16 36.15
N ASN A 76 -7.43 -10.02 37.47
CA ASN A 76 -7.91 -11.05 38.40
C ASN A 76 -7.38 -12.46 38.06
N GLU A 77 -6.04 -12.61 38.04
CA GLU A 77 -5.32 -13.86 37.74
C GLU A 77 -5.46 -14.43 36.32
N HIS A 78 -6.28 -13.82 35.46
CA HIS A 78 -6.37 -14.18 34.05
C HIS A 78 -5.59 -13.20 33.17
N LEU A 79 -4.70 -13.74 32.35
CA LEU A 79 -4.04 -12.99 31.28
C LEU A 79 -5.04 -12.77 30.15
N VAL A 80 -5.36 -11.51 29.89
CA VAL A 80 -6.22 -11.09 28.79
C VAL A 80 -5.41 -10.27 27.79
N PRO A 81 -5.57 -10.47 26.47
CA PRO A 81 -4.89 -9.65 25.47
C PRO A 81 -5.56 -8.28 25.33
N LEU A 82 -4.81 -7.20 25.52
CA LEU A 82 -5.21 -5.85 25.09
C LEU A 82 -4.55 -5.50 23.78
N ARG A 83 -5.38 -4.93 22.90
CA ARG A 83 -5.02 -4.10 21.74
C ARG A 83 -3.91 -4.68 20.87
N TYR A 84 -4.30 -5.24 19.73
CA TYR A 84 -3.35 -5.48 18.66
C TYR A 84 -2.84 -4.13 18.15
N LYS A 85 -1.57 -3.82 18.39
CA LYS A 85 -0.88 -2.75 17.66
C LYS A 85 -0.04 -3.43 16.59
N CYS A 86 -0.46 -3.31 15.35
CA CYS A 86 0.22 -3.87 14.18
C CYS A 86 0.92 -2.72 13.47
N PRO A 87 2.21 -2.45 13.74
CA PRO A 87 2.98 -1.56 12.87
C PRO A 87 2.98 -2.16 11.46
N ILE A 88 2.55 -1.36 10.48
CA ILE A 88 2.60 -1.74 9.07
C ILE A 88 3.84 -1.07 8.47
N ASN A 89 4.82 -1.87 8.06
CA ASN A 89 5.99 -1.38 7.34
C ASN A 89 5.81 -1.64 5.84
N SER A 90 6.04 -0.62 5.01
CA SER A 90 6.10 -0.74 3.54
C SER A 90 7.55 -0.61 3.06
N THR A 91 8.02 -1.58 2.29
CA THR A 91 9.35 -1.55 1.64
C THR A 91 9.21 -1.26 0.15
N GLY A 92 9.21 0.02 -0.26
CA GLY A 92 9.38 0.40 -1.67
C GLY A 92 8.54 1.60 -2.12
N ASP A 93 9.11 2.81 -2.09
CA ASP A 93 8.30 4.03 -2.22
C ASP A 93 8.48 4.85 -3.52
N TYR A 94 9.39 4.54 -4.44
CA TYR A 94 9.59 5.42 -5.62
C TYR A 94 10.03 4.68 -6.88
N LEU A 95 9.36 4.98 -8.01
CA LEU A 95 9.80 4.58 -9.35
C LEU A 95 10.39 5.78 -10.08
N ARG A 96 11.68 5.69 -10.40
CA ARG A 96 12.36 6.66 -11.28
C ARG A 96 12.68 6.00 -12.61
N LEU A 97 12.02 6.45 -13.67
CA LEU A 97 12.41 6.11 -15.03
C LEU A 97 13.47 7.11 -15.52
N ASP A 98 14.72 6.69 -15.62
CA ASP A 98 15.76 7.51 -16.25
C ASP A 98 15.58 7.49 -17.78
N GLY A 99 15.60 8.69 -18.39
CA GLY A 99 15.50 8.89 -19.84
C GLY A 99 14.53 9.98 -20.32
N GLY A 100 13.76 10.63 -19.43
CA GLY A 100 12.87 11.74 -19.84
C GLY A 100 11.71 12.01 -18.89
N ILE A 101 12.02 12.62 -17.74
CA ILE A 101 11.17 13.46 -16.85
C ILE A 101 9.68 13.05 -16.77
N VAL A 102 9.37 11.82 -16.35
CA VAL A 102 8.09 11.57 -15.67
C VAL A 102 8.43 10.87 -14.36
N LEU A 103 8.27 11.62 -13.27
CA LEU A 103 8.40 11.09 -11.93
C LEU A 103 7.08 10.42 -11.57
N PHE A 104 7.16 9.20 -11.06
CA PHE A 104 6.01 8.43 -10.64
C PHE A 104 6.10 8.22 -9.13
N GLU A 105 5.03 8.60 -8.44
CA GLU A 105 4.94 8.42 -7.00
C GLU A 105 3.79 7.48 -6.67
N CYS A 106 4.14 6.38 -6.01
CA CYS A 106 3.21 5.37 -5.56
C CYS A 106 3.21 5.43 -4.04
N ARG A 107 2.08 5.81 -3.44
CA ARG A 107 1.96 5.81 -1.99
C ARG A 107 0.88 4.84 -1.56
N LEU A 108 1.24 3.89 -0.70
CA LEU A 108 0.25 3.06 -0.02
C LEU A 108 -0.12 3.76 1.30
N VAL A 109 -1.39 4.12 1.46
CA VAL A 109 -1.90 4.82 2.64
C VAL A 109 -2.84 3.90 3.40
N PHE A 110 -2.57 3.72 4.69
CA PHE A 110 -3.45 2.95 5.58
C PHE A 110 -4.29 3.91 6.41
N ILE A 111 -5.60 3.84 6.22
CA ILE A 111 -6.56 4.61 7.01
C ILE A 111 -6.97 3.70 8.18
N GLU A 112 -6.21 3.69 9.27
CA GLU A 112 -6.66 2.98 10.48
C GLU A 112 -7.97 3.60 10.99
N LEU A 113 -9.09 2.91 10.81
CA LEU A 113 -10.23 2.99 11.70
C LEU A 113 -10.30 1.69 12.49
N TRP A 114 -9.62 1.72 13.65
CA TRP A 114 -9.78 0.85 14.81
C TRP A 114 -11.00 -0.08 14.73
N GLY A 115 -10.76 -1.35 14.40
CA GLY A 115 -11.73 -2.40 14.66
C GLY A 115 -11.86 -2.59 16.17
N LEU A 116 -12.86 -1.95 16.76
CA LEU A 116 -13.52 -2.46 17.95
C LEU A 116 -14.06 -3.85 17.60
N HIS A 117 -13.28 -4.89 17.81
CA HIS A 117 -13.80 -6.23 18.06
C HIS A 117 -12.79 -6.99 18.93
N SER A 118 -13.08 -6.92 20.23
CA SER A 118 -12.70 -7.91 21.23
C SER A 118 -13.56 -9.19 21.01
N PRO A 119 -13.20 -10.35 21.58
CA PRO A 119 -12.96 -11.58 20.85
C PRO A 119 -14.19 -12.50 20.83
N PHE A 120 -14.34 -13.24 19.75
CA PHE A 120 -14.77 -14.63 19.78
C PHE A 120 -13.68 -15.46 19.09
#